data_AF-A0A518W9L5-F1
#
_entry.id   AF-A0A518W9L5-F1
#
_cell.length_a   1.000
_cell.length_b   1.000
_cell.length_c   1.000
_cell.angle_alpha   90.00
_cell.angle_beta   90.00
_cell.angle_gamma   90.00
#
_symmetry.space_group_name_H-M   'P 1'
#
loop_
_entity.id
_entity.type
_entity.pdbx_description
1 polymer ?
#
loop_
_entity_poly.entity_id
_entity_poly.type
_entity_poly.pdbx_seq_one_letter_code
_entity_poly.pdbx_strand_id
1 'polypeptide(L)'
;MGRVERAGPIRSPKVAVDAPEAPGGVGDAQVSTEDADLISDRYVDPVRTSRSVSVLRRLAGALTVAPVLRLAVARYAVPPGVADRVGCDGCGAAVGLDRPLPALGPTARCPACAGRVGAAPFVVEALLVVAAAVLVLVDGPLGERVALAWWLGCAVPLVLVDLAVHRLPDRLTWPAAVGTWALLGVAAATGAGAGAWLRAVTAGVALGLAFATTTLLLGRRGFGLGDAKLALGVGALLGWQGWGVVVTGLVLTFLLSALVGVVLLASRRVGWSSHLPFGPFLVAGTCAALLLVG
;
A
#
# COMPACT_ATOMS: atom_id res chain seq x y z
N MET A 1 7.69 69.51 -0.31
CA MET A 1 6.76 68.51 -0.87
C MET A 1 7.18 67.15 -0.31
N GLY A 2 6.31 66.42 0.41
CA GLY A 2 6.63 65.08 0.95
C GLY A 2 6.28 64.92 2.43
N ARG A 3 4.98 64.89 2.73
CA ARG A 3 4.38 64.70 4.05
C ARG A 3 4.46 63.20 4.42
N VAL A 4 5.09 62.87 5.55
CA VAL A 4 5.10 61.51 6.12
C VAL A 4 3.87 61.36 7.01
N GLU A 5 2.83 60.68 6.53
CA GLU A 5 1.64 60.35 7.30
C GLU A 5 1.93 59.19 8.27
N ARG A 6 1.75 59.44 9.57
CA ARG A 6 1.81 58.44 10.63
C ARG A 6 0.46 57.70 10.68
N ALA A 7 0.47 56.40 10.43
CA ALA A 7 -0.67 55.52 10.65
C ALA A 7 -0.92 55.38 12.17
N GLY A 8 -2.12 55.77 12.61
CA GLY A 8 -2.58 55.60 13.99
C GLY A 8 -2.99 54.15 14.30
N PRO A 9 -2.99 53.74 15.59
CA PRO A 9 -3.30 52.37 15.97
C PRO A 9 -4.80 52.07 15.81
N ILE A 10 -5.08 50.94 15.15
CA ILE A 10 -6.41 50.39 14.93
C ILE A 10 -6.97 49.92 16.27
N ARG A 11 -7.93 50.67 16.84
CA ARG A 11 -8.74 50.23 18.00
C ARG A 11 -9.74 49.18 17.52
N SER A 12 -9.57 47.93 17.97
CA SER A 12 -10.61 46.91 17.86
C SER A 12 -11.82 47.31 18.73
N PRO A 13 -13.06 47.26 18.23
CA PRO A 13 -14.23 47.48 19.05
C PRO A 13 -14.38 46.30 20.03
N LYS A 14 -14.40 46.59 21.33
CA LYS A 14 -14.88 45.65 22.36
C LYS A 14 -16.35 45.36 22.07
N VAL A 15 -16.63 44.18 21.55
CA VAL A 15 -17.99 43.63 21.54
C VAL A 15 -18.31 43.26 22.98
N ALA A 16 -19.15 44.07 23.63
CA ALA A 16 -19.80 43.70 24.87
C ALA A 16 -20.75 42.54 24.55
N VAL A 17 -20.48 41.36 25.12
CA VAL A 17 -21.44 40.26 25.12
C VAL A 17 -22.36 40.52 26.30
N ASP A 18 -23.53 41.09 26.03
CA ASP A 18 -24.62 41.14 27.00
C ASP A 18 -25.03 39.69 27.31
N ALA A 19 -24.95 39.33 28.60
CA ALA A 19 -25.45 38.06 29.08
C ALA A 19 -26.98 38.07 29.00
N PRO A 20 -27.64 37.07 28.37
CA PRO A 20 -29.09 36.99 28.43
C PRO A 20 -29.52 36.58 29.84
N GLU A 21 -30.40 37.41 30.38
CA GLU A 21 -31.16 37.23 31.61
C GLU A 21 -31.87 35.85 31.61
N ALA A 22 -31.68 35.08 32.69
CA ALA A 22 -32.21 33.73 32.80
C ALA A 22 -33.75 33.73 32.87
N PRO A 23 -34.47 33.00 31.99
CA PRO A 23 -35.87 32.72 32.23
C PRO A 23 -35.98 31.68 33.35
N GLY A 24 -36.71 32.05 34.40
CA GLY A 24 -36.95 31.21 35.56
C GLY A 24 -37.72 29.93 35.24
N GLY A 25 -37.51 28.94 36.11
CA GLY A 25 -38.45 27.85 36.35
C GLY A 25 -38.56 26.81 35.26
N VAL A 26 -37.56 25.94 35.13
CA VAL A 26 -37.76 24.57 34.62
C VAL A 26 -37.60 23.65 35.81
N GLY A 27 -38.69 22.99 36.21
CA GLY A 27 -38.70 22.06 37.32
C GLY A 27 -37.71 20.91 37.11
N ASP A 28 -37.19 20.40 38.22
CA ASP A 28 -36.30 19.25 38.29
C ASP A 28 -37.00 18.00 37.73
N ALA A 29 -37.03 17.86 36.40
CA ALA A 29 -37.24 16.59 35.75
C ALA A 29 -35.97 15.77 35.98
N GLN A 30 -36.00 14.91 37.00
CA GLN A 30 -34.99 13.88 37.22
C GLN A 30 -34.91 13.01 35.95
N VAL A 31 -33.90 13.25 35.13
CA VAL A 31 -33.57 12.37 34.01
C VAL A 31 -33.06 11.06 34.62
N SER A 32 -33.87 10.01 34.50
CA SER A 32 -33.52 8.64 34.86
C SER A 32 -32.21 8.25 34.16
N THR A 33 -31.30 7.57 34.85
CA THR A 33 -30.04 7.08 34.27
C THR A 33 -30.27 6.17 33.06
N GLU A 34 -31.41 5.46 33.00
CA GLU A 34 -31.82 4.65 31.83
C GLU A 34 -32.14 5.50 30.58
N ASP A 35 -32.70 6.71 30.74
CA ASP A 35 -32.98 7.62 29.62
C ASP A 35 -31.71 8.27 29.08
N ALA A 36 -30.72 8.53 29.94
CA ALA A 36 -29.42 9.05 29.54
C ALA A 36 -28.62 8.02 28.72
N ASP A 37 -28.68 6.74 29.09
CA ASP A 37 -28.04 5.65 28.34
C ASP A 37 -28.73 5.41 26.99
N LEU A 38 -30.06 5.49 26.93
CA LEU A 38 -30.84 5.42 25.68
C LEU A 38 -30.57 6.59 24.71
N ILE A 39 -30.25 7.78 25.23
CA ILE A 39 -29.87 8.96 24.44
C ILE A 39 -28.40 8.84 23.97
N SER A 40 -27.52 8.34 24.83
CA SER A 40 -26.12 8.02 24.50
C SER A 40 -26.01 6.99 23.37
N ASP A 41 -26.81 5.93 23.41
CA ASP A 41 -26.78 4.85 22.40
C ASP A 41 -27.32 5.30 21.02
N ARG A 42 -28.15 6.36 21.00
CA ARG A 42 -28.62 6.99 19.75
C ARG A 42 -27.76 8.16 19.29
N TYR A 43 -26.87 8.68 20.14
CA TYR A 43 -25.96 9.75 19.76
C TYR A 43 -24.80 9.17 18.95
N VAL A 44 -25.02 9.06 17.64
CA VAL A 44 -23.96 8.75 16.68
C VAL A 44 -22.93 9.88 16.73
N ASP A 45 -21.81 9.62 17.39
CA ASP A 45 -20.73 10.57 17.59
C ASP A 45 -20.27 11.16 16.23
N PRO A 46 -20.56 12.44 15.94
CA PRO A 46 -20.36 13.04 14.61
C PRO A 46 -18.88 13.03 14.18
N VAL A 47 -17.97 12.98 15.15
CA VAL A 47 -16.53 12.83 14.92
C VAL A 47 -16.19 11.43 14.38
N ARG A 48 -16.87 10.38 14.87
CA ARG A 48 -16.67 8.99 14.40
C ARG A 48 -17.24 8.79 13.00
N THR A 49 -18.43 9.32 12.71
CA THR A 49 -19.04 9.24 11.37
C THR A 49 -18.24 10.00 10.31
N SER A 50 -17.69 11.17 10.64
CA SER A 50 -16.84 11.93 9.70
C SER A 50 -15.55 11.18 9.33
N ARG A 51 -14.91 10.50 10.30
CA ARG A 51 -13.74 9.64 10.05
C ARG A 51 -14.10 8.47 9.14
N SER A 52 -15.18 7.75 9.40
CA SER A 52 -15.60 6.60 8.58
C SER A 52 -15.88 6.97 7.12
N VAL A 53 -16.56 8.10 6.86
CA VAL A 53 -16.81 8.57 5.50
C VAL A 53 -15.52 8.97 4.78
N SER A 54 -14.55 9.55 5.50
CA SER A 54 -13.25 9.92 4.92
C SER A 54 -12.41 8.69 4.55
N VAL A 55 -12.45 7.62 5.35
CA VAL A 55 -11.78 6.35 5.07
C VAL A 55 -12.41 5.69 3.86
N LEU A 56 -13.74 5.60 3.80
CA LEU A 56 -14.44 5.01 2.65
C LEU A 56 -14.14 5.75 1.34
N ARG A 57 -14.07 7.09 1.37
CA ARG A 57 -13.65 7.88 0.19
C ARG A 57 -12.20 7.62 -0.22
N ARG A 58 -11.28 7.42 0.72
CA ARG A 58 -9.88 7.06 0.42
C ARG A 58 -9.76 5.66 -0.18
N LEU A 59 -10.51 4.69 0.36
CA LEU A 59 -10.59 3.33 -0.19
C LEU A 59 -11.19 3.33 -1.60
N ALA A 60 -12.25 4.11 -1.84
CA ALA A 60 -12.85 4.31 -3.15
C ALA A 60 -11.88 5.00 -4.14
N GLY A 61 -11.08 5.95 -3.66
CA GLY A 61 -10.02 6.59 -4.45
C GLY A 61 -8.97 5.60 -4.94
N ALA A 62 -8.56 4.63 -4.10
CA ALA A 62 -7.57 3.61 -4.49
C ALA A 62 -8.05 2.73 -5.66
N LEU A 63 -9.36 2.48 -5.77
CA LEU A 63 -9.96 1.72 -6.87
C LEU A 63 -9.84 2.40 -8.24
N THR A 64 -9.59 3.71 -8.29
CA THR A 64 -9.35 4.42 -9.56
C THR A 64 -8.06 3.97 -10.26
N VAL A 65 -7.10 3.42 -9.50
CA VAL A 65 -5.83 2.90 -10.03
C VAL A 65 -5.99 1.45 -10.54
N ALA A 66 -7.07 0.76 -10.18
CA ALA A 66 -7.30 -0.64 -10.53
C ALA A 66 -7.19 -0.95 -12.03
N PRO A 67 -7.72 -0.15 -12.98
CA PRO A 67 -7.56 -0.41 -14.41
C PRO A 67 -6.09 -0.44 -14.85
N VAL A 68 -5.25 0.45 -14.31
CA VAL A 68 -3.82 0.50 -14.61
C VAL A 68 -3.11 -0.73 -14.06
N LEU A 69 -3.44 -1.16 -12.83
CA LEU A 69 -2.86 -2.35 -12.24
C LEU A 69 -3.30 -3.63 -12.97
N ARG A 70 -4.57 -3.72 -13.38
CA ARG A 70 -5.07 -4.84 -14.20
C ARG A 70 -4.31 -4.91 -15.53
N LEU A 71 -4.07 -3.77 -16.18
CA LEU A 71 -3.25 -3.71 -17.40
C LEU A 71 -1.82 -4.18 -17.14
N ALA A 72 -1.19 -3.72 -16.05
CA ALA A 72 0.15 -4.14 -15.69
C ALA A 72 0.23 -5.66 -15.48
N VAL A 73 -0.72 -6.26 -14.76
CA VAL A 73 -0.79 -7.71 -14.58
C VAL A 73 -0.99 -8.42 -15.92
N ALA A 74 -1.94 -7.98 -16.73
CA ALA A 74 -2.21 -8.57 -18.05
C ALA A 74 -0.99 -8.50 -18.99
N ARG A 75 -0.23 -7.40 -18.94
CA ARG A 75 0.95 -7.17 -19.77
C ARG A 75 2.17 -8.00 -19.35
N TYR A 76 2.38 -8.16 -18.04
CA TYR A 76 3.60 -8.76 -17.50
C TYR A 76 3.45 -10.21 -17.03
N ALA A 77 2.24 -10.74 -16.92
CA ALA A 77 1.98 -12.16 -16.63
C ALA A 77 2.25 -13.05 -17.86
N VAL A 78 3.47 -12.98 -18.39
CA VAL A 78 3.97 -13.79 -19.51
C VAL A 78 5.16 -14.65 -19.05
N PRO A 79 5.33 -15.87 -19.60
CA PRO A 79 6.46 -16.73 -19.28
C PRO A 79 7.82 -16.06 -19.53
N PRO A 80 8.88 -16.46 -18.81
CA PRO A 80 10.22 -15.92 -19.03
C PRO A 80 10.70 -16.19 -20.45
N GLY A 81 11.36 -15.20 -21.06
CA GLY A 81 11.85 -15.28 -22.45
C GLY A 81 10.84 -14.87 -23.52
N VAL A 82 9.59 -14.61 -23.14
CA VAL A 82 8.55 -14.09 -24.05
C VAL A 82 8.46 -12.57 -23.88
N ALA A 83 8.22 -11.85 -24.99
CA ALA A 83 7.98 -10.41 -24.96
C ALA A 83 6.70 -10.07 -24.17
N ASP A 84 6.68 -8.87 -23.58
CA ASP A 84 5.52 -8.37 -22.83
C ASP A 84 4.24 -8.44 -23.69
N ARG A 85 3.13 -8.86 -23.08
CA ARG A 85 1.86 -9.02 -23.80
C ARG A 85 1.34 -7.66 -24.26
N VAL A 86 1.12 -7.52 -25.57
CA VAL A 86 0.52 -6.32 -26.18
C VAL A 86 -0.92 -6.54 -26.66
N GLY A 87 -1.37 -7.80 -26.72
CA GLY A 87 -2.71 -8.17 -27.18
C GLY A 87 -3.22 -9.45 -26.53
N CYS A 88 -4.47 -9.81 -26.82
CA CYS A 88 -5.07 -11.05 -26.34
C CYS A 88 -4.44 -12.27 -27.03
N ASP A 89 -4.04 -13.29 -26.26
CA ASP A 89 -3.42 -14.51 -26.81
C ASP A 89 -4.35 -15.29 -27.76
N GLY A 90 -5.66 -15.16 -27.61
CA GLY A 90 -6.65 -15.91 -28.40
C GLY A 90 -7.04 -15.25 -29.73
N CYS A 91 -7.12 -13.92 -29.78
CA CYS A 91 -7.63 -13.21 -30.96
C CYS A 91 -6.73 -12.07 -31.47
N GLY A 92 -5.61 -11.80 -30.79
CA GLY A 92 -4.69 -10.72 -31.16
C GLY A 92 -5.20 -9.30 -30.90
N ALA A 93 -6.41 -9.13 -30.36
CA ALA A 93 -6.96 -7.81 -30.05
C ALA A 93 -6.02 -7.06 -29.08
N ALA A 94 -5.64 -5.82 -29.44
CA ALA A 94 -4.74 -5.00 -28.63
C ALA A 94 -5.32 -4.74 -27.23
N VAL A 95 -4.47 -4.86 -26.21
CA VAL A 95 -4.83 -4.65 -24.80
C VAL A 95 -4.07 -3.40 -24.31
N GLY A 96 -4.80 -2.31 -24.14
CA GLY A 96 -4.26 -0.99 -23.79
C GLY A 96 -5.23 -0.14 -23.00
N LEU A 97 -4.74 0.97 -22.44
CA LEU A 97 -5.53 1.97 -21.69
C LEU A 97 -6.50 2.75 -22.58
N ASP A 98 -6.24 2.79 -23.88
CA ASP A 98 -7.01 3.45 -24.92
C ASP A 98 -8.15 2.57 -25.50
N ARG A 99 -8.22 1.29 -25.10
CA ARG A 99 -9.13 0.27 -25.66
C ARG A 99 -10.20 -0.14 -24.64
N PRO A 100 -11.31 -0.77 -25.08
CA PRO A 100 -12.55 -0.69 -24.32
C PRO A 100 -12.45 -1.36 -22.95
N LEU A 101 -13.21 -0.77 -22.02
CA LEU A 101 -13.30 -1.10 -20.60
C LEU A 101 -13.39 -2.60 -20.25
N PRO A 102 -13.97 -3.53 -21.05
CA PRO A 102 -14.05 -4.94 -20.65
C PRO A 102 -12.69 -5.62 -20.42
N ALA A 103 -11.67 -5.25 -21.21
CA ALA A 103 -10.31 -5.78 -21.04
C ALA A 103 -9.67 -5.34 -19.73
N LEU A 104 -9.98 -4.11 -19.30
CA LEU A 104 -9.52 -3.50 -18.06
C LEU A 104 -10.55 -3.60 -16.94
N GLY A 105 -11.64 -4.33 -17.16
CA GLY A 105 -12.70 -4.52 -16.19
C GLY A 105 -12.27 -5.50 -15.11
N PRO A 106 -13.02 -5.57 -13.99
CA PRO A 106 -12.72 -6.49 -12.89
C PRO A 106 -12.71 -7.95 -13.32
N THR A 107 -13.38 -8.29 -14.42
CA THR A 107 -13.42 -9.66 -14.96
C THR A 107 -12.23 -10.02 -15.86
N ALA A 108 -11.41 -9.03 -16.25
CA ALA A 108 -10.22 -9.18 -17.10
C ALA A 108 -10.47 -10.03 -18.36
N ARG A 109 -11.54 -9.72 -19.11
CA ARG A 109 -11.97 -10.47 -20.32
C ARG A 109 -11.75 -9.66 -21.58
N CYS A 110 -11.30 -10.34 -22.63
CA CYS A 110 -11.18 -9.73 -23.95
C CYS A 110 -12.57 -9.30 -24.47
N PRO A 111 -12.74 -8.07 -24.97
CA PRO A 111 -14.01 -7.61 -25.55
C PRO A 111 -14.36 -8.35 -26.85
N ALA A 112 -13.37 -8.87 -27.58
CA ALA A 112 -13.58 -9.53 -28.87
C ALA A 112 -13.88 -11.04 -28.74
N CYS A 113 -13.09 -11.77 -27.95
CA CYS A 113 -13.22 -13.23 -27.84
C CYS A 113 -13.70 -13.73 -26.47
N ALA A 114 -13.98 -12.84 -25.51
CA ALA A 114 -14.36 -13.16 -24.12
C ALA A 114 -13.35 -14.02 -23.31
N GLY A 115 -12.19 -14.33 -23.90
CA GLY A 115 -11.08 -15.03 -23.26
C GLY A 115 -10.48 -14.21 -22.11
N ARG A 116 -9.88 -14.87 -21.12
CA ARG A 116 -9.25 -14.21 -19.98
C ARG A 116 -7.88 -13.65 -20.38
N VAL A 117 -7.64 -12.39 -20.08
CA VAL A 117 -6.43 -11.65 -20.47
C VAL A 117 -5.54 -11.32 -19.26
N GLY A 118 -6.10 -11.31 -18.05
CA GLY A 118 -5.37 -10.94 -16.84
C GLY A 118 -5.70 -11.83 -15.64
N ALA A 119 -5.54 -11.25 -14.44
CA ALA A 119 -5.79 -11.93 -13.17
C ALA A 119 -7.23 -12.47 -13.05
N ALA A 120 -7.42 -13.34 -12.05
CA ALA A 120 -8.74 -13.78 -11.65
C ALA A 120 -9.64 -12.59 -11.25
N PRO A 121 -10.97 -12.71 -11.47
CA PRO A 121 -11.88 -11.60 -11.30
C PRO A 121 -11.84 -11.06 -9.87
N PHE A 122 -11.85 -9.74 -9.73
CA PHE A 122 -11.85 -9.01 -8.45
C PHE A 122 -10.59 -9.16 -7.57
N VAL A 123 -9.59 -9.93 -7.98
CA VAL A 123 -8.39 -10.16 -7.15
C VAL A 123 -7.52 -8.91 -7.04
N VAL A 124 -7.41 -8.11 -8.11
CA VAL A 124 -6.62 -6.85 -8.08
C VAL A 124 -7.23 -5.86 -7.11
N GLU A 125 -8.56 -5.81 -7.06
CA GLU A 125 -9.37 -4.93 -6.25
C GLU A 125 -9.31 -5.35 -4.79
N ALA A 126 -9.41 -6.65 -4.52
CA ALA A 126 -9.20 -7.19 -3.18
C ALA A 126 -7.82 -6.82 -2.64
N LEU A 127 -6.76 -7.03 -3.44
CA LEU A 127 -5.40 -6.65 -3.05
C LEU A 127 -5.22 -5.13 -2.90
N LEU A 128 -5.88 -4.32 -3.72
CA LEU A 128 -5.89 -2.87 -3.58
C LEU A 128 -6.59 -2.42 -2.30
N VAL A 129 -7.71 -3.04 -1.93
CA VAL A 129 -8.40 -2.76 -0.66
C VAL A 129 -7.51 -3.14 0.52
N VAL A 130 -6.84 -4.29 0.47
CA VAL A 130 -5.87 -4.70 1.49
C VAL A 130 -4.71 -3.71 1.56
N ALA A 131 -4.12 -3.32 0.43
CA ALA A 131 -3.05 -2.32 0.39
C ALA A 131 -3.50 -0.96 0.94
N ALA A 132 -4.70 -0.51 0.60
CA ALA A 132 -5.25 0.73 1.11
C ALA A 132 -5.58 0.65 2.61
N ALA A 133 -6.02 -0.51 3.10
CA ALA A 133 -6.20 -0.75 4.53
C ALA A 133 -4.85 -0.68 5.27
N VAL A 134 -3.80 -1.34 4.76
CA VAL A 134 -2.44 -1.23 5.32
C VAL A 134 -1.99 0.24 5.36
N LEU A 135 -2.18 0.99 4.29
CA LEU A 135 -1.81 2.41 4.21
C LEU A 135 -2.58 3.28 5.22
N VAL A 136 -3.81 2.92 5.57
CA VAL A 136 -4.65 3.64 6.55
C VAL A 136 -4.27 3.26 7.98
N LEU A 137 -3.87 2.01 8.21
CA LEU A 137 -3.55 1.47 9.53
C LEU A 137 -2.10 1.73 9.95
N VAL A 138 -1.17 1.90 9.01
CA VAL A 138 0.22 2.28 9.31
C VAL A 138 0.27 3.78 9.58
N ASP A 139 0.56 4.13 10.83
CA ASP A 139 0.79 5.51 11.24
C ASP A 139 2.15 6.01 10.74
N GLY A 140 2.21 7.30 10.41
CA GLY A 140 3.44 7.93 9.91
C GLY A 140 3.24 9.30 9.27
N PRO A 141 4.34 10.07 9.12
CA PRO A 141 4.31 11.35 8.43
C PRO A 141 3.93 11.18 6.96
N LEU A 142 3.41 12.25 6.34
CA LEU A 142 2.90 12.21 4.97
C LEU A 142 3.92 11.65 3.97
N GLY A 143 5.19 12.03 4.10
CA GLY A 143 6.25 11.58 3.19
C GLY A 143 6.46 10.06 3.21
N GLU A 144 6.40 9.46 4.40
CA GLU A 144 6.51 8.01 4.58
C GLU A 144 5.31 7.28 3.99
N ARG A 145 4.09 7.77 4.28
CA ARG A 145 2.87 7.17 3.70
C ARG A 145 2.84 7.26 2.18
N VAL A 146 3.35 8.34 1.60
CA VAL A 146 3.46 8.47 0.13
C VAL A 146 4.45 7.44 -0.43
N ALA A 147 5.58 7.21 0.24
CA ALA A 147 6.52 6.15 -0.14
C ALA A 147 5.89 4.75 -0.03
N LEU A 148 5.17 4.48 1.07
CA LEU A 148 4.46 3.22 1.26
C LEU A 148 3.36 3.01 0.20
N ALA A 149 2.55 4.04 -0.08
CA ALA A 149 1.50 3.99 -1.10
C ALA A 149 2.06 3.70 -2.50
N TRP A 150 3.17 4.37 -2.86
CA TRP A 150 3.89 4.10 -4.10
C TRP A 150 4.35 2.65 -4.19
N TRP A 151 5.04 2.18 -3.14
CA TRP A 151 5.57 0.83 -3.11
C TRP A 151 4.45 -0.23 -3.18
N LEU A 152 3.37 -0.05 -2.42
CA LEU A 152 2.19 -0.94 -2.46
C LEU A 152 1.52 -0.95 -3.84
N GLY A 153 1.42 0.20 -4.49
CA GLY A 153 0.90 0.31 -5.85
C GLY A 153 1.70 -0.51 -6.87
N CYS A 154 3.01 -0.61 -6.70
CA CYS A 154 3.85 -1.50 -7.49
C CYS A 154 3.78 -2.96 -7.01
N ALA A 155 3.69 -3.19 -5.69
CA ALA A 155 3.68 -4.52 -5.09
C ALA A 155 2.46 -5.35 -5.50
N VAL A 156 1.27 -4.74 -5.60
CA VAL A 156 0.04 -5.45 -5.99
C VAL A 156 0.18 -6.19 -7.34
N PRO A 157 0.56 -5.53 -8.45
CA PRO A 157 0.81 -6.25 -9.70
C PRO A 157 2.00 -7.21 -9.62
N LEU A 158 3.06 -6.91 -8.87
CA LEU A 158 4.20 -7.83 -8.69
C LEU A 158 3.76 -9.15 -8.05
N VAL A 159 2.94 -9.11 -6.99
CA VAL A 159 2.42 -10.29 -6.30
C VAL A 159 1.62 -11.18 -7.25
N LEU A 160 0.76 -10.59 -8.07
CA LEU A 160 -0.06 -11.34 -9.02
C LEU A 160 0.73 -11.94 -10.17
N VAL A 161 1.72 -11.20 -10.68
CA VAL A 161 2.61 -11.71 -11.73
C VAL A 161 3.50 -12.82 -11.16
N ASP A 162 4.00 -12.69 -9.94
CA ASP A 162 4.81 -13.73 -9.30
C ASP A 162 4.02 -15.01 -9.05
N LEU A 163 2.78 -14.91 -8.55
CA LEU A 163 1.89 -16.06 -8.38
C LEU A 163 1.54 -16.74 -9.71
N ALA A 164 1.47 -15.99 -10.81
CA ALA A 164 1.10 -16.52 -12.12
C ALA A 164 2.27 -17.17 -12.87
N VAL A 165 3.45 -16.54 -12.85
CA VAL A 165 4.59 -16.93 -13.70
C VAL A 165 5.93 -17.05 -12.98
N HIS A 166 5.95 -16.94 -11.64
CA HIS A 166 7.16 -17.01 -10.79
C HIS A 166 8.27 -16.08 -11.28
N ARG A 167 7.88 -14.86 -11.67
CA ARG A 167 8.76 -13.84 -12.23
C ARG A 167 8.38 -12.47 -11.71
N LEU A 168 9.38 -11.70 -11.32
CA LEU A 168 9.24 -10.28 -11.01
C LEU A 168 9.75 -9.43 -12.19
N PRO A 169 8.88 -8.69 -12.89
CA PRO A 169 9.28 -7.86 -14.04
C PRO A 169 10.09 -6.64 -13.60
N ASP A 170 11.28 -6.49 -14.18
CA ASP A 170 12.21 -5.37 -13.95
C ASP A 170 11.56 -3.99 -14.12
N ARG A 171 10.64 -3.87 -15.08
CA ARG A 171 9.88 -2.64 -15.37
C ARG A 171 9.02 -2.17 -14.21
N LEU A 172 8.77 -3.02 -13.21
CA LEU A 172 7.93 -2.72 -12.06
C LEU A 172 8.72 -2.78 -10.76
N THR A 173 9.68 -3.69 -10.63
CA THR A 173 10.55 -3.76 -9.44
C THR A 173 11.49 -2.56 -9.32
N TRP A 174 12.05 -2.07 -10.42
CA TRP A 174 12.95 -0.91 -10.38
C TRP A 174 12.22 0.37 -9.96
N PRO A 175 11.06 0.72 -10.56
CA PRO A 175 10.26 1.84 -10.07
C PRO A 175 9.83 1.67 -8.61
N ALA A 176 9.49 0.46 -8.17
CA ALA A 176 9.17 0.20 -6.78
C ALA A 176 10.33 0.56 -5.85
N ALA A 177 11.53 0.04 -6.10
CA ALA A 177 12.70 0.30 -5.26
C ALA A 177 13.16 1.77 -5.34
N VAL A 178 13.41 2.28 -6.55
CA VAL A 178 13.95 3.63 -6.76
C VAL A 178 12.97 4.70 -6.32
N GLY A 179 11.68 4.54 -6.67
CA GLY A 179 10.66 5.49 -6.25
C GLY A 179 10.48 5.53 -4.74
N THR A 180 10.55 4.38 -4.06
CA THR A 180 10.52 4.33 -2.59
C THR A 180 11.71 5.07 -1.98
N TRP A 181 12.93 4.82 -2.46
CA TRP A 181 14.12 5.48 -1.96
C TRP A 181 14.10 7.00 -2.20
N ALA A 182 13.63 7.41 -3.38
CA ALA A 182 13.49 8.82 -3.72
C ALA A 182 12.46 9.52 -2.82
N LEU A 183 11.28 8.90 -2.63
CA LEU A 183 10.22 9.46 -1.78
C LEU A 183 10.63 9.53 -0.31
N LEU A 184 11.31 8.51 0.21
CA LEU A 184 11.91 8.56 1.56
C LEU A 184 13.03 9.60 1.64
N GLY A 185 13.80 9.81 0.57
CA GLY A 185 14.82 10.86 0.50
C GLY A 185 14.21 12.26 0.57
N VAL A 186 13.10 12.49 -0.15
CA VAL A 186 12.32 13.73 -0.05
C VAL A 186 11.77 13.89 1.37
N ALA A 187 11.22 12.83 1.99
CA ALA A 187 10.73 12.88 3.37
C ALA A 187 11.84 13.20 4.38
N ALA A 188 13.06 12.70 4.15
CA ALA A 188 14.22 12.99 4.97
C ALA A 188 14.65 14.46 4.86
N ALA A 189 14.65 15.00 3.64
CA ALA A 189 14.98 16.39 3.37
C ALA A 189 13.97 17.39 3.97
N THR A 190 12.71 16.98 4.16
CA THR A 190 11.65 17.85 4.70
C THR A 190 11.47 17.77 6.22
N GLY A 191 12.24 16.95 6.92
CA GLY A 191 12.27 16.99 8.40
C GLY A 191 12.46 15.65 9.11
N ALA A 192 12.41 14.51 8.43
CA ALA A 192 12.63 13.21 9.09
C ALA A 192 14.12 12.92 9.41
N GLY A 193 15.03 13.67 8.80
CA GLY A 193 16.47 13.62 9.10
C GLY A 193 17.23 12.57 8.30
N ALA A 194 18.51 12.84 8.05
CA ALA A 194 19.37 12.00 7.21
C ALA A 194 19.64 10.61 7.80
N GLY A 195 19.58 10.45 9.13
CA GLY A 195 19.84 9.18 9.79
C GLY A 195 18.84 8.08 9.42
N ALA A 196 17.55 8.41 9.36
CA ALA A 196 16.50 7.46 8.96
C ALA A 196 16.67 7.05 7.48
N TRP A 197 17.03 8.01 6.62
CA TRP A 197 17.26 7.73 5.21
C TRP A 197 18.50 6.88 4.96
N LEU A 198 19.63 7.17 5.62
CA LEU A 198 20.83 6.34 5.52
C LEU A 198 20.56 4.92 6.00
N ARG A 199 19.79 4.76 7.07
CA ARG A 199 19.37 3.44 7.56
C ARG A 199 18.46 2.73 6.56
N ALA A 200 17.52 3.43 5.95
CA ALA A 200 16.67 2.88 4.90
C ALA A 200 17.48 2.41 3.68
N VAL A 201 18.39 3.24 3.17
CA VAL A 201 19.25 2.88 2.03
C VAL A 201 20.17 1.71 2.37
N THR A 202 20.83 1.75 3.53
CA THR A 202 21.74 0.67 3.96
C THR A 202 20.99 -0.64 4.20
N ALA A 203 19.83 -0.62 4.83
CA ALA A 203 18.99 -1.81 5.01
C ALA A 203 18.47 -2.34 3.67
N GLY A 204 18.04 -1.45 2.76
CA GLY A 204 17.64 -1.79 1.40
C GLY A 204 18.75 -2.50 0.63
N VAL A 205 19.94 -1.89 0.56
CA VAL A 205 21.12 -2.48 -0.09
C VAL A 205 21.52 -3.79 0.58
N ALA A 206 21.57 -3.84 1.90
CA ALA A 206 21.96 -5.05 2.64
C ALA A 206 21.02 -6.22 2.34
N LEU A 207 19.69 -6.00 2.37
CA LEU A 207 18.71 -7.01 2.01
C LEU A 207 18.84 -7.39 0.53
N GLY A 208 18.91 -6.42 -0.39
CA GLY A 208 19.05 -6.70 -1.81
C GLY A 208 20.30 -7.53 -2.13
N LEU A 209 21.44 -7.20 -1.51
CA LEU A 209 22.67 -7.97 -1.63
C LEU A 209 22.57 -9.34 -0.98
N ALA A 210 21.94 -9.47 0.19
CA ALA A 210 21.74 -10.78 0.82
C ALA A 210 20.93 -11.71 -0.10
N PHE A 211 19.83 -11.22 -0.69
CA PHE A 211 19.05 -11.99 -1.65
C PHE A 211 19.87 -12.27 -2.93
N ALA A 212 20.54 -11.28 -3.51
CA ALA A 212 21.34 -11.48 -4.73
C ALA A 212 22.51 -12.47 -4.53
N THR A 213 23.18 -12.41 -3.37
CA THR A 213 24.28 -13.34 -3.04
C THR A 213 23.78 -14.76 -2.88
N THR A 214 22.61 -14.98 -2.27
CA THR A 214 22.02 -16.32 -2.24
C THR A 214 21.72 -16.85 -3.65
N THR A 215 21.26 -16.00 -4.58
CA THR A 215 21.07 -16.39 -5.98
C THR A 215 22.38 -16.82 -6.63
N LEU A 216 23.47 -16.06 -6.40
CA LEU A 216 24.79 -16.36 -6.96
C LEU A 216 25.39 -17.65 -6.38
N LEU A 217 25.22 -17.88 -5.07
CA LEU A 217 25.81 -19.02 -4.37
C LEU A 217 25.01 -20.32 -4.56
N LEU A 218 23.68 -20.25 -4.56
CA LEU A 218 22.80 -21.42 -4.65
C LEU A 218 22.28 -21.67 -6.07
N GLY A 219 22.56 -20.75 -7.01
CA GLY A 219 22.12 -20.83 -8.40
C GLY A 219 20.61 -20.99 -8.49
N ARG A 220 20.15 -22.06 -9.15
CA ARG A 220 18.72 -22.35 -9.32
C ARG A 220 17.99 -22.63 -8.00
N ARG A 221 18.71 -22.96 -6.92
CA ARG A 221 18.11 -23.19 -5.58
C ARG A 221 18.02 -21.92 -4.73
N GLY A 222 18.65 -20.83 -5.17
CA GLY A 222 18.60 -19.54 -4.48
C GLY A 222 17.31 -18.77 -4.78
N PHE A 223 17.17 -17.60 -4.13
CA PHE A 223 16.09 -16.67 -4.43
C PHE A 223 16.23 -16.10 -5.85
N GLY A 224 15.14 -15.63 -6.44
CA GLY A 224 15.20 -15.01 -7.75
C GLY A 224 15.90 -13.64 -7.70
N LEU A 225 16.60 -13.26 -8.78
CA LEU A 225 17.13 -11.88 -8.90
C LEU A 225 16.02 -10.81 -8.84
N GLY A 226 14.78 -11.19 -9.15
CA GLY A 226 13.61 -10.32 -8.97
C GLY A 226 13.30 -10.05 -7.50
N ASP A 227 13.38 -11.06 -6.63
CA ASP A 227 13.17 -10.92 -5.19
C ASP A 227 14.23 -10.00 -4.58
N ALA A 228 15.48 -10.10 -5.04
CA ALA A 228 16.56 -9.20 -4.63
C ALA A 228 16.25 -7.72 -4.93
N LYS A 229 15.63 -7.44 -6.08
CA LYS A 229 15.23 -6.06 -6.44
C LYS A 229 14.05 -5.57 -5.59
N LEU A 230 13.08 -6.44 -5.32
CA LEU A 230 11.98 -6.11 -4.41
C LEU A 230 12.49 -5.85 -2.99
N ALA A 231 13.47 -6.63 -2.55
CA ALA A 231 14.11 -6.52 -1.25
C ALA A 231 14.79 -5.15 -1.03
N LEU A 232 15.23 -4.46 -2.10
CA LEU A 232 15.73 -3.08 -2.01
C LEU A 232 14.66 -2.11 -1.51
N GLY A 233 13.43 -2.23 -2.00
CA GLY A 233 12.30 -1.40 -1.56
C GLY A 233 11.82 -1.79 -0.16
N VAL A 234 11.74 -3.09 0.11
CA VAL A 234 11.36 -3.64 1.43
C VAL A 234 12.33 -3.18 2.51
N GLY A 235 13.63 -3.37 2.31
CA GLY A 235 14.63 -2.96 3.27
C GLY A 235 14.65 -1.45 3.49
N ALA A 236 14.28 -0.64 2.49
CA ALA A 236 14.12 0.79 2.70
C ALA A 236 12.90 1.15 3.57
N LEU A 237 11.73 0.55 3.32
CA LEU A 237 10.55 0.78 4.16
C LEU A 237 10.77 0.32 5.61
N LEU A 238 11.30 -0.90 5.80
CA LEU A 238 11.53 -1.43 7.14
C LEU A 238 12.71 -0.73 7.84
N GLY A 239 13.77 -0.43 7.10
CA GLY A 239 14.96 0.24 7.60
C GLY A 239 14.70 1.69 8.02
N TRP A 240 13.74 2.35 7.37
CA TRP A 240 13.25 3.65 7.80
C TRP A 240 12.80 3.62 9.27
N GLN A 241 12.01 2.61 9.64
CA GLN A 241 11.52 2.42 11.01
C GLN A 241 12.61 1.97 11.97
N GLY A 242 13.51 1.09 11.53
CA GLY A 242 14.63 0.66 12.35
C GLY A 242 15.10 -0.75 12.05
N TRP A 243 16.29 -1.08 12.53
CA TRP A 243 16.89 -2.42 12.35
C TRP A 243 16.05 -3.54 12.94
N GLY A 244 15.39 -3.30 14.08
CA GLY A 244 14.47 -4.29 14.68
C GLY A 244 13.33 -4.64 13.74
N VAL A 245 12.76 -3.65 13.05
CA VAL A 245 11.65 -3.83 12.10
C VAL A 245 12.08 -4.59 10.85
N VAL A 246 13.31 -4.36 10.38
CA VAL A 246 13.92 -5.13 9.28
C VAL A 246 13.99 -6.61 9.65
N VAL A 247 14.50 -6.93 10.85
CA VAL A 247 14.59 -8.32 11.32
C VAL A 247 13.20 -8.92 11.49
N THR A 248 12.27 -8.22 12.13
CA THR A 248 10.89 -8.68 12.32
C THR A 248 10.20 -8.96 10.97
N GLY A 249 10.32 -8.06 9.99
CA GLY A 249 9.73 -8.26 8.66
C GLY A 249 10.34 -9.44 7.91
N LEU A 250 11.65 -9.66 8.03
CA LEU A 250 12.31 -10.81 7.44
C LEU A 250 11.87 -12.11 8.11
N VAL A 251 11.80 -12.14 9.45
CA VAL A 251 11.31 -13.29 10.22
C VAL A 251 9.87 -13.61 9.85
N LEU A 252 8.98 -12.61 9.82
CA LEU A 252 7.57 -12.80 9.43
C LEU A 252 7.46 -13.31 8.00
N THR A 253 8.26 -12.78 7.07
CA THR A 253 8.32 -13.28 5.69
C THR A 253 8.66 -14.76 5.65
N PHE A 254 9.74 -15.16 6.34
CA PHE A 254 10.17 -16.55 6.37
C PHE A 254 9.14 -17.45 7.06
N LEU A 255 8.57 -17.02 8.19
CA LEU A 255 7.53 -17.77 8.90
C LEU A 255 6.29 -17.99 8.03
N LEU A 256 5.81 -16.95 7.34
CA LEU A 256 4.67 -17.04 6.43
C LEU A 256 4.98 -17.99 5.26
N SER A 257 6.15 -17.86 4.64
CA SER A 257 6.56 -18.73 3.54
C SER A 257 6.71 -20.19 3.99
N ALA A 258 7.26 -20.44 5.17
CA ALA A 258 7.45 -21.77 5.72
C ALA A 258 6.11 -22.41 6.09
N LEU A 259 5.22 -21.66 6.73
CA LEU A 259 3.88 -22.13 7.07
C LEU A 259 3.11 -22.54 5.82
N VAL A 260 3.05 -21.66 4.82
CA VAL A 260 2.33 -21.95 3.57
C VAL A 260 3.01 -23.09 2.79
N GLY A 261 4.34 -23.11 2.76
CA GLY A 261 5.10 -24.21 2.14
C GLY A 261 4.81 -25.57 2.79
N VAL A 262 4.79 -25.64 4.13
CA VAL A 262 4.45 -26.86 4.88
C VAL A 262 3.00 -27.28 4.63
N VAL A 263 2.05 -26.34 4.64
CA VAL A 263 0.64 -26.64 4.36
C VAL A 263 0.45 -27.18 2.94
N LEU A 264 1.10 -26.59 1.95
CA LEU A 264 1.04 -27.04 0.55
C LEU A 264 1.68 -28.42 0.36
N LEU A 265 2.78 -28.69 1.06
CA LEU A 265 3.46 -29.97 1.05
C LEU A 265 2.63 -31.06 1.74
N ALA A 266 2.06 -30.75 2.92
CA ALA A 266 1.17 -31.65 3.66
C ALA A 266 -0.10 -31.96 2.87
N SER A 267 -0.62 -30.97 2.13
CA SER A 267 -1.77 -31.12 1.24
C SER A 267 -1.44 -31.85 -0.07
N ARG A 268 -0.17 -32.27 -0.26
CA ARG A 268 0.36 -32.91 -1.49
C ARG A 268 0.09 -32.12 -2.77
N ARG A 269 -0.12 -30.80 -2.66
CA ARG A 269 -0.36 -29.93 -3.83
C ARG A 269 0.93 -29.52 -4.51
N VAL A 270 2.05 -29.64 -3.81
CA VAL A 270 3.37 -29.18 -4.22
C VAL A 270 4.40 -30.25 -3.84
N GLY A 271 5.35 -30.51 -4.73
CA GLY A 271 6.45 -31.46 -4.48
C GLY A 271 7.60 -30.79 -3.71
N TRP A 272 8.46 -31.60 -3.08
CA TRP A 272 9.66 -31.12 -2.38
C TRP A 272 10.62 -30.29 -3.25
N SER A 273 10.53 -30.42 -4.58
CA SER A 273 11.38 -29.71 -5.55
C SER A 273 10.69 -28.54 -6.25
N SER A 274 9.47 -28.18 -5.85
CA SER A 274 8.73 -27.10 -6.49
C SER A 274 9.18 -25.74 -5.95
N HIS A 275 9.48 -24.82 -6.86
CA HIS A 275 9.79 -23.44 -6.52
C HIS A 275 8.51 -22.71 -6.10
N LEU A 276 8.48 -22.20 -4.87
CA LEU A 276 7.41 -21.35 -4.37
C LEU A 276 7.71 -19.88 -4.69
N PRO A 277 6.70 -19.08 -5.08
CA PRO A 277 6.87 -17.66 -5.32
C PRO A 277 7.12 -16.95 -3.98
N PHE A 278 8.31 -16.35 -3.81
CA PHE A 278 8.71 -15.73 -2.55
C PHE A 278 8.21 -14.29 -2.42
N GLY A 279 8.01 -13.59 -3.54
CA GLY A 279 7.57 -12.20 -3.59
C GLY A 279 6.31 -11.91 -2.75
N PRO A 280 5.21 -12.68 -2.88
CA PRO A 280 3.99 -12.52 -2.08
C PRO A 280 4.24 -12.57 -0.57
N PHE A 281 5.09 -13.49 -0.12
CA PHE A 281 5.42 -13.61 1.31
C PHE A 281 6.28 -12.47 1.79
N LEU A 282 7.21 -11.99 0.95
CA LEU A 282 8.03 -10.83 1.26
C LEU A 282 7.19 -9.56 1.39
N VAL A 283 6.20 -9.38 0.51
CA VAL A 283 5.23 -8.26 0.61
C VAL A 283 4.38 -8.39 1.88
N ALA A 284 3.83 -9.58 2.13
CA ALA A 284 2.99 -9.81 3.31
C ALA A 284 3.74 -9.60 4.63
N GLY A 285 4.97 -10.12 4.74
CA GLY A 285 5.82 -9.94 5.92
C GLY A 285 6.23 -8.48 6.15
N THR A 286 6.47 -7.73 5.06
CA THR A 286 6.73 -6.28 5.12
C THR A 286 5.52 -5.53 5.69
N CYS A 287 4.33 -5.77 5.14
CA CYS A 287 3.10 -5.13 5.63
C CYS A 287 2.82 -5.50 7.09
N ALA A 288 2.98 -6.78 7.46
CA ALA A 288 2.77 -7.23 8.82
C ALA A 288 3.74 -6.57 9.81
N ALA A 289 5.03 -6.46 9.46
CA ALA A 289 6.00 -5.77 10.32
C ALA A 289 5.71 -4.29 10.50
N LEU A 290 5.29 -3.60 9.43
CA LEU A 290 4.90 -2.19 9.52
C LEU A 290 3.67 -2.00 10.41
N LEU A 291 2.67 -2.88 10.31
CA LEU A 291 1.46 -2.85 11.12
C LEU A 291 1.69 -3.18 12.61
N LEU A 292 2.80 -3.85 12.95
CA LEU A 292 3.14 -4.13 14.34
C LEU A 292 3.87 -2.97 15.03
N VAL A 293 4.41 -2.04 14.24
CA VAL A 293 5.24 -0.93 14.73
C VAL A 293 4.53 0.41 14.62
N GLY A 294 3.59 0.55 13.68
CA GLY A 294 2.63 1.66 13.63
C GLY A 294 1.57 1.49 14.70
#